data_AF-A0A4Q9LN91-F1
#
_entry.id   AF-A0A4Q9LN91-F1
#
_cell.length_a   1.000
_cell.length_b   1.000
_cell.length_c   1.000
_cell.angle_alpha   90.00
_cell.angle_beta   90.00
_cell.angle_gamma   90.00
#
_symmetry.space_group_name_H-M   'P 1'
#
loop_
_entity.id
_entity.type
_entity.pdbx_description
1 polymer ?
#
loop_
_entity_poly.entity_id
_entity_poly.type
_entity_poly.pdbx_seq_one_letter_code
_entity_poly.pdbx_strand_id
1 'polypeptide(L)'
;MQFKRKIPLNSESSVKGNNGITLVIGGCGLYTGAPYFVSLSSLLSGSDLSYIFCEKETLIPLKVLLPEAIIVEIDFHEWILNRVSVCVFGSGLGRPTKE
;
A
#
# COMPACT_ATOMS: atom_id res chain seq x y z
N MET A 1 3.30 -28.36 7.99
CA MET A 1 3.82 -27.02 8.34
C MET A 1 2.89 -26.39 9.37
N GLN A 2 3.30 -26.32 10.65
CA GLN A 2 2.54 -25.55 11.64
C GLN A 2 2.88 -24.07 11.47
N PHE A 3 1.98 -23.29 10.89
CA PHE A 3 1.97 -21.84 11.03
C PHE A 3 1.60 -21.51 12.48
N LYS A 4 2.54 -21.67 13.43
CA LYS A 4 2.44 -21.02 14.75
C LYS A 4 2.69 -19.52 14.52
N ARG A 5 1.67 -18.85 13.97
CA ARG A 5 1.75 -17.47 13.47
C ARG A 5 1.63 -16.53 14.67
N LYS A 6 2.65 -15.70 14.90
CA LYS A 6 2.57 -14.49 15.73
C LYS A 6 1.62 -13.50 15.05
N ILE A 7 0.32 -13.76 15.12
CA ILE A 7 -0.70 -12.76 14.79
C ILE A 7 -0.86 -11.92 16.05
N PRO A 8 -0.61 -10.61 16.01
CA PRO A 8 -0.88 -9.76 17.17
C PRO A 8 -2.36 -9.89 17.54
N LEU A 9 -2.65 -10.19 18.81
CA LEU A 9 -4.00 -10.14 19.33
C LEU A 9 -4.31 -8.68 19.67
N ASN A 10 -5.46 -8.19 19.21
CA ASN A 10 -5.91 -6.85 19.57
C ASN A 10 -6.22 -6.79 21.06
N SER A 11 -5.66 -5.79 21.73
CA SER A 11 -6.06 -5.34 23.08
C SER A 11 -7.07 -4.20 22.99
N GLU A 12 -7.73 -3.86 24.11
CA GLU A 12 -8.60 -2.67 24.19
C GLU A 12 -7.87 -1.35 23.87
N SER A 13 -6.55 -1.32 24.02
CA SER A 13 -5.69 -0.19 23.69
C SER A 13 -5.19 -0.17 22.24
N SER A 14 -5.57 -1.15 21.42
CA SER A 14 -5.13 -1.23 20.03
C SER A 14 -5.79 -0.16 19.18
N VAL A 15 -4.98 0.55 18.40
CA VAL A 15 -5.44 1.61 17.49
C VAL A 15 -5.06 1.29 16.05
N LYS A 16 -5.74 1.92 15.10
CA LYS A 16 -5.48 1.74 13.67
C LYS A 16 -4.01 2.04 13.35
N GLY A 17 -3.31 1.03 12.83
CA GLY A 17 -1.89 1.06 12.52
C GLY A 17 -1.07 0.04 13.30
N ASN A 18 -1.59 -0.48 14.42
CA ASN A 18 -0.90 -1.48 15.23
C ASN A 18 -0.80 -2.84 14.53
N ASN A 19 -1.76 -3.19 13.67
CA ASN A 19 -1.72 -4.44 12.89
C ASN A 19 -0.97 -4.31 11.57
N GLY A 20 -0.23 -3.22 11.40
CA GLY A 20 0.65 -2.99 10.26
C GLY A 20 0.15 -1.90 9.33
N ILE A 21 1.13 -1.20 8.76
CA ILE A 21 0.94 -0.14 7.79
C ILE A 21 1.78 -0.50 6.56
N THR A 22 1.11 -0.81 5.45
CA THR A 22 1.76 -1.14 4.20
C THR A 22 1.91 0.11 3.34
N LEU A 23 3.07 0.30 2.71
CA LEU A 23 3.27 1.27 1.64
C LEU A 23 3.56 0.52 0.34
N VAL A 24 2.84 0.84 -0.73
CA VAL A 24 3.07 0.33 -2.08
C VAL A 24 3.56 1.49 -2.93
N ILE A 25 4.74 1.35 -3.55
CA ILE A 25 5.29 2.35 -4.46
C ILE A 25 5.29 1.76 -5.88
N GLY A 26 4.51 2.38 -6.76
CA GLY A 26 4.34 1.97 -8.15
C GLY A 26 3.00 2.41 -8.73
N GLY A 27 2.61 1.87 -9.88
CA GLY A 27 1.42 2.32 -10.61
C GLY A 27 1.75 3.47 -11.53
N CYS A 28 2.25 3.13 -12.73
CA CYS A 28 2.29 4.04 -13.85
C CYS A 28 0.98 3.99 -14.63
N GLY A 29 0.74 4.96 -15.52
CA GLY A 29 -0.49 5.08 -16.30
C GLY A 29 -0.94 3.79 -17.02
N LEU A 30 -0.01 2.91 -17.39
CA LEU A 30 -0.30 1.62 -18.05
C LEU A 30 -0.55 0.45 -17.08
N TYR A 31 0.01 0.48 -15.87
CA TYR A 31 0.03 -0.66 -14.94
C TYR A 31 -0.69 -0.38 -13.62
N THR A 32 -1.78 0.39 -13.67
CA THR A 32 -2.63 0.80 -12.53
C THR A 32 -3.16 -0.36 -11.68
N GLY A 33 -3.45 -1.52 -12.31
CA GLY A 33 -4.01 -2.66 -11.58
C GLY A 33 -3.03 -3.34 -10.62
N ALA A 34 -1.73 -3.26 -10.87
CA ALA A 34 -0.72 -3.93 -10.04
C ALA A 34 -0.71 -3.41 -8.59
N PRO A 35 -0.53 -2.10 -8.31
CA PRO A 35 -0.55 -1.60 -6.93
C PRO A 35 -1.92 -1.76 -6.25
N TYR A 36 -3.01 -1.79 -7.02
CA TYR A 36 -4.35 -2.12 -6.50
C TYR A 36 -4.38 -3.52 -5.87
N PHE A 37 -3.96 -4.55 -6.61
CA PHE A 37 -4.00 -5.93 -6.09
C PHE A 37 -3.07 -6.14 -4.90
N VAL A 38 -1.90 -5.49 -4.91
CA VAL A 38 -0.97 -5.54 -3.77
C VAL A 38 -1.60 -4.93 -2.52
N SER A 39 -2.17 -3.72 -2.63
CA SER A 39 -2.82 -3.05 -1.48
C SER A 39 -4.06 -3.79 -1.01
N LEU A 40 -4.93 -4.23 -1.92
CA LEU A 40 -6.11 -5.00 -1.57
C LEU A 40 -5.73 -6.29 -0.85
N SER A 41 -4.73 -7.02 -1.35
CA SER A 41 -4.25 -8.24 -0.70
C SER A 41 -3.70 -7.97 0.69
N SER A 42 -3.01 -6.84 0.90
CA SER A 42 -2.52 -6.44 2.21
C SER A 42 -3.66 -6.17 3.21
N LEU A 43 -4.66 -5.39 2.79
CA LEU A 43 -5.85 -5.10 3.60
C LEU A 43 -6.61 -6.40 3.95
N LEU A 44 -6.86 -7.26 2.96
CA LEU A 44 -7.52 -8.57 3.17
C LEU A 44 -6.71 -9.52 4.07
N SER A 45 -5.38 -9.37 4.10
CA SER A 45 -4.51 -10.15 4.98
C SER A 45 -4.52 -9.66 6.43
N GLY A 46 -5.11 -8.49 6.70
CA GLY A 46 -5.27 -7.91 8.04
C GLY A 46 -4.40 -6.69 8.34
N SER A 47 -3.79 -6.05 7.33
CA SER A 47 -3.11 -4.76 7.51
C SER A 47 -4.14 -3.67 7.82
N ASP A 48 -3.90 -2.84 8.84
CA ASP A 48 -4.85 -1.78 9.23
C ASP A 48 -4.90 -0.64 8.20
N LEU A 49 -3.75 -0.33 7.60
CA LEU A 49 -3.59 0.74 6.63
C LEU A 49 -2.79 0.26 5.42
N SER A 50 -3.18 0.73 4.24
CA SER A 50 -2.41 0.59 3.01
C SER A 50 -2.29 1.95 2.35
N TYR A 51 -1.05 2.36 2.07
CA TYR A 51 -0.71 3.55 1.30
C TYR A 51 -0.29 3.11 -0.09
N ILE A 52 -0.70 3.86 -1.12
CA ILE A 52 -0.20 3.71 -2.48
C ILE A 52 0.41 5.04 -2.90
N PHE A 53 1.70 5.02 -3.23
CA PHE A 53 2.39 6.09 -3.92
C PHE A 53 2.45 5.74 -5.39
N CYS A 54 1.74 6.50 -6.22
CA CYS A 54 1.58 6.22 -7.64
C CYS A 54 1.74 7.47 -8.50
N GLU A 55 1.84 7.28 -9.82
CA GLU A 55 1.87 8.41 -10.75
C GLU A 55 0.51 9.11 -10.80
N LYS A 56 0.52 10.42 -11.10
CA LYS A 56 -0.65 11.29 -11.10
C LYS A 56 -1.83 10.74 -11.91
N GLU A 57 -1.55 10.11 -13.03
CA GLU A 57 -2.54 9.53 -13.96
C GLU A 57 -3.34 8.39 -13.32
N THR A 58 -2.75 7.68 -12.36
CA THR A 58 -3.35 6.53 -11.70
C THR A 58 -4.10 6.87 -10.41
N LEU A 59 -3.96 8.10 -9.90
CA LEU A 59 -4.58 8.57 -8.66
C LEU A 59 -6.11 8.35 -8.65
N ILE A 60 -6.80 8.84 -9.69
CA ILE A 60 -8.27 8.78 -9.75
C ILE A 60 -8.75 7.34 -9.90
N PRO A 61 -8.25 6.54 -10.88
CA PRO A 61 -8.64 5.14 -10.99
C PRO A 61 -8.43 4.34 -9.71
N LEU A 62 -7.27 4.49 -9.06
CA LEU A 62 -6.99 3.78 -7.81
C LEU A 62 -7.93 4.19 -6.68
N LYS A 63 -8.23 5.50 -6.54
CA LYS A 63 -9.15 6.00 -5.50
C LYS A 63 -10.57 5.49 -5.70
N VAL A 64 -10.99 5.32 -6.95
CA VAL A 64 -12.29 4.75 -7.31
C VAL A 64 -12.32 3.24 -7.03
N LEU A 65 -11.25 2.52 -7.38
CA LEU A 65 -11.19 1.06 -7.25
C LEU A 65 -10.97 0.59 -5.80
N LEU A 66 -10.21 1.35 -5.00
CA LEU A 66 -9.83 0.99 -3.63
C LEU A 66 -9.92 2.20 -2.68
N PRO A 67 -11.15 2.62 -2.32
CA PRO A 67 -11.36 3.77 -1.44
C PRO A 67 -10.84 3.56 -0.02
N GLU A 68 -10.59 2.31 0.39
CA GLU A 68 -10.01 1.97 1.69
C GLU A 68 -8.52 2.31 1.81
N ALA A 69 -7.80 2.36 0.68
CA ALA A 69 -6.38 2.68 0.64
C ALA A 69 -6.15 4.20 0.55
N ILE A 70 -5.06 4.67 1.15
CA ILE A 70 -4.64 6.07 1.09
C ILE A 70 -3.73 6.24 -0.12
N ILE A 71 -4.25 6.86 -1.17
CA ILE A 71 -3.56 6.96 -2.46
C ILE A 71 -3.10 8.41 -2.68
N VAL A 72 -1.79 8.56 -2.84
CA VAL A 72 -1.12 9.84 -3.03
C VAL A 72 -0.11 9.73 -4.16
N GLU A 73 0.30 10.88 -4.69
CA GLU A 73 1.35 10.92 -5.71
C GLU A 73 2.70 10.48 -5.10
N ILE A 74 3.62 9.99 -5.92
CA ILE A 74 4.98 9.67 -5.46
C ILE A 74 5.69 10.97 -5.07
N ASP A 75 5.75 11.24 -3.77
CA ASP A 75 6.47 12.38 -3.18
C ASP A 75 6.98 12.03 -1.77
N PHE A 76 7.92 12.83 -1.25
CA PHE A 76 8.46 12.66 0.08
C PHE A 76 7.48 13.14 1.16
N HIS A 77 6.72 12.20 1.71
CA HIS A 77 5.80 12.45 2.83
C HIS A 77 6.34 11.85 4.13
N GLU A 78 7.17 12.61 4.86
CA GLU A 78 7.83 12.17 6.10
C GLU A 78 6.86 11.55 7.11
N TRP A 79 5.68 12.15 7.28
CA TRP A 79 4.65 11.65 8.21
C TRP A 79 4.08 10.28 7.82
N ILE A 80 4.06 9.93 6.52
CA ILE A 80 3.66 8.60 6.05
C ILE A 80 4.83 7.65 6.33
N LEU A 81 6.03 8.02 5.87
CA LEU A 81 7.22 7.18 5.95
C LEU A 81 7.55 6.78 7.40
N ASN A 82 7.37 7.68 8.37
CA ASN A 82 7.58 7.40 9.79
C ASN A 82 6.59 6.40 10.40
N ARG A 83 5.50 6.07 9.70
CA ARG A 83 4.47 5.13 10.18
C ARG A 83 4.50 3.78 9.46
N VAL A 84 5.15 3.70 8.30
CA VAL A 84 5.16 2.49 7.47
C VAL A 84 5.87 1.35 8.19
N SER A 85 5.20 0.21 8.29
CA SER A 85 5.77 -1.03 8.83
C SER A 85 6.47 -1.85 7.74
N VAL A 86 5.94 -1.83 6.51
CA VAL A 86 6.48 -2.57 5.36
C VAL A 86 6.26 -1.80 4.07
N CYS A 87 7.26 -1.80 3.19
CA CYS A 87 7.19 -1.16 1.87
C CYS A 87 7.33 -2.21 0.76
N VAL A 88 6.42 -2.19 -0.21
CA VAL A 88 6.47 -2.96 -1.46
C VAL A 88 6.80 -2.00 -2.60
N PHE A 89 7.98 -2.16 -3.18
CA PHE A 89 8.46 -1.30 -4.26
C PHE A 89 8.38 -2.00 -5.63
N GLY A 90 8.03 -1.23 -6.67
CA GLY A 90 8.09 -1.68 -8.06
C GLY A 90 6.78 -2.24 -8.62
N SER A 91 5.70 -2.23 -7.83
CA SER A 91 4.41 -2.78 -8.25
C SER A 91 3.78 -1.95 -9.36
N GLY A 92 3.90 -2.37 -10.61
CA GLY A 92 3.40 -1.62 -11.76
C GLY A 92 4.12 -0.28 -11.97
N LEU A 93 5.37 -0.15 -11.51
CA LEU A 93 6.16 1.07 -11.74
C LEU A 93 6.51 1.25 -13.23
N GLY A 94 6.39 0.18 -14.03
CA GLY A 94 6.87 0.16 -15.40
C GLY A 94 8.39 0.20 -15.47
N ARG A 95 8.91 0.44 -16.66
CA ARG A 95 10.32 0.77 -16.87
C ARG A 95 10.32 2.16 -17.47
N PRO A 96 11.21 3.08 -17.03
CA PRO A 96 11.47 4.26 -17.84
C PRO A 96 11.85 3.75 -19.23
N THR A 97 11.10 4.17 -20.24
CA THR A 97 11.50 3.95 -21.63
C THR A 97 12.90 4.53 -21.75
N LYS A 98 13.89 3.66 -22.02
CA LYS A 98 15.16 4.13 -22.55
C LYS A 98 14.82 4.79 -23.88
N GLU A 99 14.82 6.12 -23.91
CA GLU A 99 15.28 6.79 -25.12
C GLU A 99 16.69 6.31 -25.45
#